data_AF-A0A847JCI4-F1
#
_entry.id   AF-A0A847JCI4-F1
#
_cell.length_a   1.000
_cell.length_b   1.000
_cell.length_c   1.000
_cell.angle_alpha   90.00
_cell.angle_beta   90.00
_cell.angle_gamma   90.00
#
_symmetry.space_group_name_H-M   'P 1'
#
loop_
_entity.id
_entity.type
_entity.pdbx_description
1 polymer ?
#
loop_
_entity_poly.entity_id
_entity_poly.type
_entity_poly.pdbx_seq_one_letter_code
_entity_poly.pdbx_strand_id
1 'polypeptide(L)'
;MRPLREAARRIDVGIGVRLARFLKLTPVRWGLALTAACVMLALALAPLAALLVENWSRQDVELRSRLVQRSVAEQVSRLAVLPDVDLTPFFDGLADDERLLALGFCAPDGRLRWASRQMPKGVVCDGLPLRKTDGFAVRRYDDRHVHVGIYPMRVGPEDGHLLVLHDLAWVDERAETARIYTMLALTSAVLGFGLTTGGIAYLLLRRWTRSLGVSQRAAPVAPQTTGSPLGREFRALVQELRGDRRGNEPFQVDWSPDTLRRLLLEELPGSQVLVVSNREPYIHNRAKDGSIELQLPASGLVSALEPVMRTCGGTWIAHGSGSADRDTVDANDRIAVPPAAPDYTLRRVWLDDDEVEGYYYGLANEGLWPLCHIAFVRPTFREADWKRYRAVNEKFAEVVAAEATTEDPIVLVQDYHFALLPRMIRRRLPKATIVTFWHIPWPNAETFGICPWREEIIDGLLGSSILGFHTRQHCNNFLEATDRFMESRIDREHDSVTFGGTDTLIRPYPISIAWPPTGLVGQASIADCRAAVRRRLGLSDEVRLAVGIERFDYTKGILDRMAAVDDLLTRRPQWRERFVFVQAAAPTRS
;
A
#
# COMPACT_ATOMS: atom_id res chain seq x y z
N MET A 1 -44.53 14.93 -71.11
CA MET A 1 -44.57 14.53 -69.67
C MET A 1 -44.39 13.01 -69.45
N ARG A 2 -43.36 12.38 -70.04
CA ARG A 2 -42.97 10.98 -69.72
C ARG A 2 -41.50 10.76 -69.29
N PRO A 3 -40.50 11.62 -69.59
CA PRO A 3 -39.12 11.32 -69.18
C PRO A 3 -38.75 11.82 -67.76
N LEU A 4 -39.55 12.71 -67.14
CA LEU A 4 -39.24 13.29 -65.82
C LEU A 4 -39.79 12.49 -64.63
N ARG A 5 -40.80 11.62 -64.83
CA ARG A 5 -41.33 10.74 -63.77
C ARG A 5 -40.49 9.48 -63.55
N GLU A 6 -39.72 9.04 -64.54
CA GLU A 6 -38.79 7.90 -64.40
C GLU A 6 -37.47 8.29 -63.73
N ALA A 7 -37.00 9.54 -63.89
CA ALA A 7 -35.81 10.03 -63.21
C ALA A 7 -36.03 10.17 -61.69
N ALA A 8 -37.18 10.72 -61.27
CA ALA A 8 -37.50 10.87 -59.84
C ALA A 8 -37.71 9.52 -59.13
N ARG A 9 -38.35 8.53 -59.79
CA ARG A 9 -38.48 7.17 -59.23
C ARG A 9 -37.16 6.41 -59.12
N ARG A 10 -36.18 6.66 -60.00
CA ARG A 10 -34.86 6.00 -59.91
C ARG A 10 -33.94 6.62 -58.85
N ILE A 11 -34.11 7.89 -58.51
CA ILE A 11 -33.33 8.56 -57.47
C ILE A 11 -33.83 8.17 -56.07
N ASP A 12 -35.15 8.07 -55.87
CA ASP A 12 -35.73 7.71 -54.56
C ASP A 12 -35.50 6.22 -54.20
N VAL A 13 -35.57 5.33 -55.20
CA VAL A 13 -35.23 3.91 -55.02
C VAL A 13 -33.71 3.72 -54.85
N GLY A 14 -32.88 4.57 -55.47
CA GLY A 14 -31.42 4.49 -55.37
C GLY A 14 -30.88 4.85 -53.97
N ILE A 15 -31.49 5.83 -53.29
CA ILE A 15 -31.10 6.25 -51.95
C ILE A 15 -31.66 5.26 -50.91
N GLY A 16 -32.93 4.85 -51.03
CA GLY A 16 -33.54 3.85 -50.14
C GLY A 16 -32.85 2.48 -50.20
N VAL A 17 -32.47 2.01 -51.39
CA VAL A 17 -31.76 0.71 -51.56
C VAL A 17 -30.30 0.80 -51.12
N ARG A 18 -29.63 1.95 -51.27
CA ARG A 18 -28.28 2.17 -50.74
C ARG A 18 -28.26 2.27 -49.21
N LEU A 19 -29.23 2.97 -48.60
CA LEU A 19 -29.38 3.04 -47.15
C LEU A 19 -29.74 1.68 -46.55
N ALA A 20 -30.63 0.92 -47.19
CA ALA A 20 -30.99 -0.44 -46.77
C ALA A 20 -29.85 -1.45 -46.95
N ARG A 21 -28.95 -1.28 -47.94
CA ARG A 21 -27.72 -2.08 -48.06
C ARG A 21 -26.66 -1.66 -47.04
N PHE A 22 -26.58 -0.38 -46.68
CA PHE A 22 -25.65 0.13 -45.67
C PHE A 22 -26.03 -0.35 -44.27
N LEU A 23 -27.33 -0.39 -43.94
CA LEU A 23 -27.89 -0.99 -42.72
C LEU A 23 -27.78 -2.52 -42.68
N LYS A 24 -27.52 -3.19 -43.81
CA LYS A 24 -27.26 -4.64 -43.88
C LYS A 24 -25.80 -5.01 -43.67
N LEU A 25 -24.88 -4.04 -43.63
CA LEU A 25 -23.49 -4.29 -43.27
C LEU A 25 -23.44 -4.65 -41.79
N THR A 26 -22.97 -5.87 -41.51
CA THR A 26 -22.76 -6.43 -40.16
C THR A 26 -22.14 -5.41 -39.17
N PRO A 27 -21.08 -4.66 -39.50
CA PRO A 27 -20.50 -3.68 -38.58
C PRO A 27 -21.43 -2.50 -38.21
N VAL A 28 -22.32 -2.08 -39.10
CA VAL A 28 -23.27 -0.98 -38.83
C VAL A 28 -24.37 -1.44 -37.86
N ARG A 29 -24.84 -2.69 -37.99
CA ARG A 29 -25.82 -3.29 -37.08
C ARG A 29 -25.27 -3.48 -35.68
N TRP A 30 -24.03 -3.96 -35.58
CA TRP A 30 -23.34 -4.09 -34.29
C TRP A 30 -23.03 -2.73 -33.67
N GLY A 31 -22.66 -1.72 -34.47
CA GLY A 31 -22.48 -0.35 -33.99
C GLY A 31 -23.77 0.25 -33.42
N LEU A 32 -24.90 0.12 -34.13
CA LEU A 32 -26.20 0.60 -33.64
C LEU A 32 -26.68 -0.17 -32.39
N ALA A 33 -26.47 -1.48 -32.34
CA ALA A 33 -26.81 -2.30 -31.17
C ALA A 33 -25.95 -1.93 -29.94
N LEU A 34 -24.65 -1.66 -30.15
CA LEU A 34 -23.74 -1.23 -29.09
C LEU A 34 -24.13 0.17 -28.57
N THR A 35 -24.43 1.11 -29.46
CA THR A 35 -24.91 2.44 -29.07
C THR A 35 -26.21 2.35 -28.27
N ALA A 36 -27.17 1.53 -28.70
CA ALA A 36 -28.41 1.32 -27.96
C ALA A 36 -28.16 0.70 -26.58
N ALA A 37 -27.26 -0.28 -26.48
CA ALA A 37 -26.87 -0.90 -25.21
C ALA A 37 -26.21 0.11 -24.27
N CYS A 38 -25.31 0.97 -24.76
CA CYS A 38 -24.66 1.99 -23.97
C CYS A 38 -25.65 3.09 -23.50
N VAL A 39 -26.62 3.48 -24.34
CA VAL A 39 -27.68 4.42 -23.94
C VAL A 39 -28.56 3.82 -22.84
N MET A 40 -28.94 2.54 -22.96
CA MET A 40 -29.70 1.86 -21.90
C MET A 40 -28.89 1.76 -20.60
N LEU A 41 -27.61 1.45 -20.69
CA LEU A 41 -26.72 1.40 -19.53
C LEU A 41 -26.59 2.79 -18.87
N ALA A 42 -26.53 3.86 -19.65
CA ALA A 42 -26.47 5.22 -19.12
C ALA A 42 -27.76 5.67 -18.43
N LEU A 43 -28.91 5.31 -19.00
CA LEU A 43 -30.22 5.55 -18.37
C LEU A 43 -30.39 4.77 -17.07
N ALA A 44 -29.75 3.61 -16.92
CA ALA A 44 -29.77 2.80 -15.70
C ALA A 44 -28.77 3.28 -14.64
N LEU A 45 -27.54 3.64 -15.02
CA LEU A 45 -26.47 4.00 -14.09
C LEU A 45 -26.61 5.41 -13.51
N ALA A 46 -27.10 6.37 -14.29
CA ALA A 46 -27.25 7.76 -13.82
C ALA A 46 -28.18 7.93 -12.59
N PRO A 47 -29.39 7.33 -12.53
CA PRO A 47 -30.23 7.41 -11.33
C PRO A 47 -29.64 6.61 -10.16
N LEU A 48 -28.95 5.49 -10.43
CA LEU A 48 -28.30 4.69 -9.39
C LEU A 48 -27.17 5.49 -8.71
N ALA A 49 -26.36 6.19 -9.49
CA ALA A 49 -25.29 7.04 -8.96
C ALA A 49 -25.84 8.16 -8.07
N ALA A 50 -26.92 8.82 -8.48
CA ALA A 50 -27.58 9.85 -7.67
C ALA A 50 -28.11 9.28 -6.34
N LEU A 51 -28.79 8.13 -6.37
CA LEU A 51 -29.30 7.46 -5.16
C LEU A 51 -28.19 7.05 -4.19
N LEU A 52 -27.05 6.55 -4.72
CA LEU A 52 -25.90 6.17 -3.90
C LEU A 52 -25.27 7.40 -3.23
N VAL A 53 -25.09 8.50 -3.98
CA VAL A 53 -24.52 9.75 -3.45
C VAL A 53 -25.44 10.37 -2.39
N GLU A 54 -26.74 10.38 -2.62
CA GLU A 54 -27.74 10.87 -1.67
C GLU A 54 -27.73 10.06 -0.36
N ASN A 55 -27.77 8.71 -0.47
CA ASN A 55 -27.78 7.84 0.71
C ASN A 55 -26.47 7.91 1.51
N TRP A 56 -25.33 7.92 0.82
CA TRP A 56 -24.03 8.05 1.46
C TRP A 56 -23.89 9.40 2.18
N SER A 57 -24.30 10.49 1.54
CA SER A 57 -24.23 11.83 2.13
C SER A 57 -25.14 11.96 3.36
N ARG A 58 -26.32 11.32 3.34
CA ARG A 58 -27.21 11.27 4.53
C ARG A 58 -26.56 10.54 5.70
N GLN A 59 -25.95 9.38 5.45
CA GLN A 59 -25.25 8.63 6.50
C GLN A 59 -24.07 9.40 7.10
N ASP A 60 -23.32 10.14 6.28
CA ASP A 60 -22.25 11.03 6.75
C ASP A 60 -22.80 12.15 7.65
N VAL A 61 -23.92 12.78 7.28
CA VAL A 61 -24.59 13.81 8.11
C VAL A 61 -25.10 13.22 9.43
N GLU A 62 -25.67 12.01 9.42
CA GLU A 62 -26.09 11.32 10.65
C GLU A 62 -24.91 11.05 11.60
N LEU A 63 -23.78 10.57 11.06
CA LEU A 63 -22.57 10.32 11.85
C LEU A 63 -22.02 11.60 12.49
N ARG A 64 -21.98 12.70 11.73
CA ARG A 64 -21.54 14.01 12.24
C ARG A 64 -22.49 14.57 13.29
N SER A 65 -23.79 14.45 13.06
CA SER A 65 -24.81 14.86 14.02
C SER A 65 -24.64 14.15 15.37
N ARG A 66 -24.29 12.85 15.35
CA ARG A 66 -23.97 12.08 16.57
C ARG A 66 -22.69 12.55 17.25
N LEU A 67 -21.66 12.90 16.48
CA LEU A 67 -20.42 13.42 17.03
C LEU A 67 -20.63 14.77 17.74
N VAL A 68 -21.37 15.68 17.10
CA VAL A 68 -21.77 16.97 17.70
C VAL A 68 -22.58 16.74 18.97
N GLN A 69 -23.54 15.82 18.95
CA GLN A 69 -24.29 15.50 20.16
C GLN A 69 -23.38 14.99 21.28
N ARG A 70 -22.47 14.05 21.02
CA ARG A 70 -21.60 13.48 22.05
C ARG A 70 -20.65 14.50 22.65
N SER A 71 -20.12 15.42 21.85
CA SER A 71 -19.21 16.47 22.35
C SER A 71 -19.94 17.54 23.16
N VAL A 72 -21.21 17.81 22.83
CA VAL A 72 -22.00 18.90 23.43
C VAL A 72 -22.84 18.43 24.62
N ALA A 73 -23.29 17.17 24.63
CA ALA A 73 -24.25 16.64 25.60
C ALA A 73 -23.80 16.79 27.06
N GLU A 74 -22.52 16.53 27.35
CA GLU A 74 -22.00 16.65 28.72
C GLU A 74 -21.99 18.10 29.20
N GLN A 75 -21.61 19.05 28.35
CA GLN A 75 -21.58 20.47 28.69
C GLN A 75 -22.99 21.03 28.88
N VAL A 76 -23.93 20.67 28.00
CA VAL A 76 -25.34 21.06 28.13
C VAL A 76 -25.95 20.50 29.40
N SER A 77 -25.71 19.22 29.72
CA SER A 77 -26.24 18.59 30.94
C SER A 77 -25.70 19.27 32.21
N ARG A 78 -24.42 19.69 32.22
CA ARG A 78 -23.82 20.43 33.35
C ARG A 78 -24.37 21.85 33.49
N LEU A 79 -24.45 22.60 32.39
CA LEU A 79 -24.85 24.00 32.42
C LEU A 79 -26.35 24.17 32.70
N ALA A 80 -27.19 23.28 32.16
CA ALA A 80 -28.64 23.40 32.27
C ALA A 80 -29.22 23.07 33.66
N VAL A 81 -28.40 22.63 34.62
CA VAL A 81 -28.79 22.45 36.04
C VAL A 81 -28.68 23.76 36.83
N LEU A 82 -27.99 24.77 36.29
CA LEU A 82 -27.85 26.07 36.94
C LEU A 82 -29.16 26.86 36.84
N PRO A 83 -29.62 27.51 37.93
CA PRO A 83 -30.81 28.37 37.89
C PRO A 83 -30.59 29.56 36.95
N ASP A 84 -31.62 29.92 36.18
CA ASP A 84 -31.65 31.06 35.24
C ASP A 84 -30.58 31.05 34.14
N VAL A 85 -30.04 29.89 33.77
CA VAL A 85 -29.10 29.76 32.64
C VAL A 85 -29.82 29.82 31.30
N ASP A 86 -29.30 30.66 30.39
CA ASP A 86 -29.67 30.68 28.97
C ASP A 86 -28.56 30.03 28.13
N LEU A 87 -28.87 28.91 27.49
CA LEU A 87 -27.94 28.18 26.61
C LEU A 87 -27.92 28.70 25.18
N THR A 88 -28.76 29.68 24.83
CA THR A 88 -28.83 30.27 23.49
C THR A 88 -27.46 30.76 22.98
N PRO A 89 -26.66 31.52 23.76
CA PRO A 89 -25.34 31.97 23.30
C PRO A 89 -24.35 30.82 23.06
N PHE A 90 -24.47 29.73 23.83
CA PHE A 90 -23.64 28.54 23.67
C PHE A 90 -24.02 27.77 22.39
N PHE A 91 -25.32 27.63 22.10
CA PHE A 91 -25.78 27.05 20.84
C PHE A 91 -25.43 27.91 19.63
N ASP A 92 -25.47 29.24 19.76
CA ASP A 92 -25.04 30.15 18.71
C ASP A 92 -23.55 29.98 18.36
N GLY A 93 -22.68 29.85 19.35
CA GLY A 93 -21.25 29.64 19.11
C GLY A 93 -20.92 28.31 18.44
N LEU A 94 -21.77 27.29 18.64
CA LEU A 94 -21.64 26.00 17.97
C LEU A 94 -22.22 26.01 16.54
N ALA A 95 -23.28 26.80 16.31
CA ALA A 95 -23.96 26.94 15.02
C ALA A 95 -23.27 27.93 14.06
N ASP A 96 -22.03 28.37 14.35
CA ASP A 96 -21.22 29.22 13.47
C ASP A 96 -20.44 28.42 12.41
N ASP A 97 -20.47 27.08 12.50
CA ASP A 97 -19.95 26.18 11.47
C ASP A 97 -20.89 26.15 10.26
N GLU A 98 -20.34 26.37 9.05
CA GLU A 98 -21.10 26.38 7.78
C GLU A 98 -21.94 25.12 7.53
N ARG A 99 -21.68 24.01 8.24
CA ARG A 99 -22.37 22.74 8.07
C ARG A 99 -23.39 22.44 9.17
N LEU A 100 -23.42 23.22 10.25
CA LEU A 100 -24.34 23.04 11.37
C LEU A 100 -25.32 24.22 11.42
N LEU A 101 -26.54 24.00 10.95
CA LEU A 101 -27.53 25.05 10.76
C LEU A 101 -28.04 25.62 12.09
N ALA A 102 -28.34 24.75 13.05
CA ALA A 102 -28.88 25.17 14.35
C ALA A 102 -28.78 24.05 15.39
N LEU A 103 -28.74 24.44 16.67
CA LEU A 103 -28.99 23.54 17.79
C LEU A 103 -30.17 24.05 18.61
N GLY A 104 -30.90 23.13 19.22
CA GLY A 104 -31.95 23.47 20.15
C GLY A 104 -32.23 22.36 21.15
N PHE A 105 -32.99 22.68 22.19
CA PHE A 105 -33.35 21.74 23.24
C PHE A 105 -34.86 21.75 23.46
N CYS A 106 -35.47 20.59 23.28
CA CYS A 106 -36.87 20.35 23.56
C CYS A 106 -37.02 19.88 25.01
N ALA A 107 -37.82 20.62 25.77
CA ALA A 107 -38.24 20.24 27.10
C ALA A 107 -39.31 19.13 27.05
N PRO A 108 -39.52 18.38 28.15
CA PRO A 108 -40.49 17.29 28.18
C PRO A 108 -41.94 17.72 27.97
N ASP A 109 -42.25 19.02 28.10
CA ASP A 109 -43.56 19.62 27.82
C ASP A 109 -43.80 19.91 26.33
N GLY A 110 -42.88 19.49 25.44
CA GLY A 110 -42.98 19.69 23.99
C GLY A 110 -42.59 21.10 23.53
N ARG A 111 -42.07 21.95 24.43
CA ARG A 111 -41.63 23.31 24.08
C ARG A 111 -40.14 23.35 23.78
N LEU A 112 -39.77 24.15 22.78
CA LEU A 112 -38.38 24.47 22.48
C LEU A 112 -37.89 25.50 23.51
N ARG A 113 -37.07 25.07 24.47
CA ARG A 113 -36.66 25.88 25.62
C ARG A 113 -35.47 26.79 25.29
N TRP A 114 -34.49 26.26 24.57
CA TRP A 114 -33.33 27.01 24.07
C TRP A 114 -33.11 26.67 22.60
N ALA A 115 -32.77 27.66 21.78
CA ALA A 115 -32.51 27.47 20.36
C ALA A 115 -31.53 28.54 19.86
N SER A 116 -30.58 28.14 19.03
CA SER A 116 -29.69 29.09 18.34
C SER A 116 -30.50 30.06 17.47
N ARG A 117 -29.99 31.27 17.25
CA ARG A 117 -30.58 32.34 16.41
C ARG A 117 -30.91 31.90 14.99
N GLN A 118 -30.15 30.95 14.44
CA GLN A 118 -30.36 30.40 13.10
C GLN A 118 -31.44 29.29 13.03
N MET A 119 -32.11 28.97 14.14
CA MET A 119 -33.17 27.96 14.17
C MET A 119 -34.34 28.36 13.24
N PRO A 120 -34.73 27.50 12.27
CA PRO A 120 -35.85 27.81 11.37
C PRO A 120 -37.17 27.95 12.13
N LYS A 121 -37.99 28.94 11.74
CA LYS A 121 -39.22 29.32 12.47
C LYS A 121 -40.32 28.24 12.49
N GLY A 122 -40.23 27.24 11.62
CA GLY A 122 -41.16 26.11 11.54
C GLY A 122 -40.81 24.91 12.41
N VAL A 123 -39.70 24.93 13.15
CA VAL A 123 -39.27 23.81 13.99
C VAL A 123 -40.04 23.81 15.31
N VAL A 124 -40.92 22.82 15.49
CA VAL A 124 -41.70 22.60 16.71
C VAL A 124 -41.45 21.17 17.20
N CYS A 125 -41.23 20.98 18.50
CA CYS A 125 -40.88 19.67 19.07
C CYS A 125 -42.01 18.64 18.93
N ASP A 126 -43.28 19.08 18.96
CA ASP A 126 -44.47 18.21 18.84
C ASP A 126 -44.56 17.46 17.50
N GLY A 127 -43.86 17.93 16.46
CA GLY A 127 -43.84 17.30 15.12
C GLY A 127 -42.69 16.31 14.89
N LEU A 128 -41.83 16.09 15.89
CA LEU A 128 -40.63 15.26 15.78
C LEU A 128 -40.83 13.90 16.47
N PRO A 129 -40.21 12.81 15.96
CA PRO A 129 -40.26 11.50 16.59
C PRO A 129 -39.40 11.47 17.87
N LEU A 130 -39.87 12.10 18.94
CA LEU A 130 -39.25 12.14 20.27
C LEU A 130 -39.32 10.74 20.92
N ARG A 131 -38.35 9.88 20.59
CA ARG A 131 -38.25 8.51 21.13
C ARG A 131 -37.18 8.45 22.23
N LYS A 132 -37.11 7.30 22.92
CA LYS A 132 -36.04 6.98 23.90
C LYS A 132 -34.70 6.63 23.26
N THR A 133 -34.64 6.60 21.93
CA THR A 133 -33.45 6.30 21.14
C THR A 133 -33.21 7.45 20.18
N ASP A 134 -31.96 7.58 19.72
CA ASP A 134 -31.59 8.50 18.64
C ASP A 134 -32.58 8.38 17.47
N GLY A 135 -33.05 9.53 16.99
CA GLY A 135 -33.96 9.64 15.87
C GLY A 135 -33.41 10.60 14.84
N PHE A 136 -33.73 10.34 13.57
CA PHE A 136 -33.40 11.22 12.46
C PHE A 136 -34.67 11.53 11.69
N ALA A 137 -34.83 12.78 11.28
CA ALA A 137 -35.92 13.21 10.44
C ALA A 137 -35.41 14.19 9.39
N VAL A 138 -35.80 13.96 8.13
CA VAL A 138 -35.64 14.96 7.08
C VAL A 138 -36.97 15.72 6.95
N ARG A 139 -36.89 17.05 7.02
CA ARG A 139 -38.03 17.96 6.91
C ARG A 139 -37.65 19.13 6.03
N ARG A 140 -38.65 19.75 5.40
CA ARG A 140 -38.45 20.97 4.62
C ARG A 140 -38.83 22.16 5.49
N TYR A 141 -37.88 23.07 5.69
CA TYR A 141 -38.10 24.33 6.41
C TYR A 141 -37.55 25.47 5.55
N ASP A 142 -38.31 26.56 5.40
CA ASP A 142 -37.91 27.74 4.62
C ASP A 142 -37.35 27.40 3.23
N ASP A 143 -38.00 26.44 2.56
CA ASP A 143 -37.64 25.89 1.24
C ASP A 143 -36.33 25.09 1.16
N ARG A 144 -35.71 24.76 2.30
CA ARG A 144 -34.50 23.94 2.42
C ARG A 144 -34.81 22.55 2.96
N HIS A 145 -34.12 21.52 2.48
CA HIS A 145 -34.13 20.22 3.14
C HIS A 145 -33.19 20.26 4.34
N VAL A 146 -33.72 19.98 5.52
CA VAL A 146 -32.98 20.01 6.77
C VAL A 146 -33.01 18.63 7.39
N HIS A 147 -31.83 18.16 7.76
CA HIS A 147 -31.67 16.96 8.55
C HIS A 147 -31.72 17.30 10.03
N VAL A 148 -32.69 16.74 10.75
CA VAL A 148 -32.90 16.94 12.18
C VAL A 148 -32.45 15.67 12.91
N GLY A 149 -31.31 15.75 13.61
CA GLY A 149 -30.91 14.75 14.59
C GLY A 149 -31.59 15.02 15.93
N ILE A 150 -32.21 13.99 16.50
CA ILE A 150 -33.00 14.04 17.73
C ILE A 150 -32.37 13.09 18.73
N TYR A 151 -31.85 13.63 19.82
CA TYR A 151 -31.09 12.85 20.79
C TYR A 151 -31.68 12.98 22.19
N PRO A 152 -32.16 11.90 22.80
CA PRO A 152 -32.65 11.95 24.17
C PRO A 152 -31.49 12.25 25.12
N MET A 153 -31.70 13.18 26.04
CA MET A 153 -30.70 13.52 27.05
C MET A 153 -31.35 13.92 28.37
N ARG A 154 -30.62 13.70 29.46
CA ARG A 154 -31.09 14.04 30.81
C ARG A 154 -30.46 15.34 31.28
N VAL A 155 -31.30 16.26 31.73
CA VAL A 155 -30.91 17.58 32.21
C VAL A 155 -31.46 17.73 33.63
N GLY A 156 -30.62 17.42 34.62
CA GLY A 156 -31.05 17.37 36.03
C GLY A 156 -32.18 16.35 36.27
N PRO A 157 -33.31 16.74 36.88
CA PRO A 157 -34.46 15.86 37.10
C PRO A 157 -35.37 15.70 35.86
N GLU A 158 -35.19 16.49 34.81
CA GLU A 158 -36.02 16.48 33.60
C GLU A 158 -35.35 15.70 32.45
N ASP A 159 -36.14 14.90 31.73
CA ASP A 159 -35.73 14.29 30.47
C ASP A 159 -36.11 15.23 29.31
N GLY A 160 -35.22 15.41 28.33
CA GLY A 160 -35.50 16.22 27.15
C GLY A 160 -34.75 15.71 25.92
N HIS A 161 -34.80 16.47 24.84
CA HIS A 161 -34.18 16.09 23.57
C HIS A 161 -33.33 17.21 23.00
N LEU A 162 -32.08 16.90 22.68
CA LEU A 162 -31.21 17.79 21.91
C LEU A 162 -31.53 17.63 20.43
N LEU A 163 -31.80 18.75 19.78
CA LEU A 163 -31.97 18.87 18.34
C LEU A 163 -30.68 19.39 17.71
N VAL A 164 -30.21 18.70 16.68
CA VAL A 164 -29.02 19.08 15.91
C VAL A 164 -29.41 19.13 14.43
N LEU A 165 -29.50 20.33 13.87
CA LEU A 165 -30.00 20.57 12.51
C LEU A 165 -28.84 20.80 11.54
N HIS A 166 -28.86 20.11 10.42
CA HIS A 166 -27.91 20.29 9.31
C HIS A 166 -28.65 20.64 8.03
N ASP A 167 -28.10 21.56 7.26
CA ASP A 167 -28.60 21.88 5.91
C ASP A 167 -28.22 20.74 4.94
N LEU A 168 -29.19 20.22 4.18
CA LEU A 168 -28.98 19.21 3.14
C LEU A 168 -29.00 19.80 1.72
N ALA A 169 -29.11 21.13 1.55
CA ALA A 169 -29.13 21.74 0.21
C ALA A 169 -27.92 21.33 -0.65
N TRP A 170 -26.74 21.18 -0.03
CA TRP A 170 -25.53 20.70 -0.70
C TRP A 170 -25.59 19.23 -1.14
N VAL A 171 -26.40 18.40 -0.48
CA VAL A 171 -26.57 16.98 -0.83
C VAL A 171 -27.34 16.86 -2.14
N ASP A 172 -28.41 17.65 -2.27
CA ASP A 172 -29.24 17.68 -3.48
C ASP A 172 -28.42 18.19 -4.68
N GLU A 173 -27.65 19.27 -4.48
CA GLU A 173 -26.77 19.83 -5.51
C GLU A 173 -25.68 18.83 -5.94
N ARG A 174 -25.09 18.09 -4.99
CA ARG A 174 -24.10 17.04 -5.31
C ARG A 174 -24.71 15.85 -6.03
N ALA A 175 -25.91 15.42 -5.67
CA ALA A 175 -26.61 14.33 -6.34
C ALA A 175 -26.97 14.70 -7.79
N GLU A 176 -27.43 15.94 -8.02
CA GLU A 176 -27.71 16.46 -9.36
C GLU A 176 -26.43 16.60 -10.19
N THR A 177 -25.37 17.15 -9.59
CA THR A 177 -24.04 17.28 -10.21
C THR A 177 -23.47 15.90 -10.60
N ALA A 178 -23.57 14.91 -9.71
CA ALA A 178 -23.14 13.54 -9.99
C ALA A 178 -23.94 12.92 -11.16
N ARG A 179 -25.25 13.17 -11.22
CA ARG A 179 -26.10 12.74 -12.34
C ARG A 179 -25.66 13.37 -13.66
N ILE A 180 -25.43 14.68 -13.68
CA ILE A 180 -24.99 15.42 -14.87
C ILE A 180 -23.62 14.90 -15.36
N TYR A 181 -22.63 14.80 -14.47
CA TYR A 181 -21.30 14.32 -14.85
C TYR A 181 -21.32 12.86 -15.33
N THR A 182 -22.12 12.00 -14.71
CA THR A 182 -22.30 10.61 -15.17
C THR A 182 -22.91 10.57 -16.57
N MET A 183 -23.94 11.39 -16.83
CA MET A 183 -24.54 11.50 -18.17
C MET A 183 -23.54 12.03 -19.20
N LEU A 184 -22.75 13.06 -18.86
CA LEU A 184 -21.72 13.61 -19.75
C LEU A 184 -20.64 12.57 -20.06
N ALA A 185 -20.08 11.90 -19.05
CA ALA A 185 -19.04 10.89 -19.22
C ALA A 185 -19.50 9.73 -20.12
N LEU A 186 -20.73 9.25 -19.91
CA LEU A 186 -21.30 8.16 -20.72
C LEU A 186 -21.62 8.61 -22.14
N THR A 187 -22.10 9.85 -22.33
CA THR A 187 -22.33 10.42 -23.66
C THR A 187 -21.02 10.59 -24.42
N SER A 188 -19.96 11.08 -23.77
CA SER A 188 -18.62 11.20 -24.34
C SER A 188 -18.03 9.84 -24.70
N ALA A 189 -18.23 8.81 -23.87
CA ALA A 189 -17.80 7.45 -24.19
C ALA A 189 -18.51 6.91 -25.45
N VAL A 190 -19.84 7.08 -25.53
CA VAL A 190 -20.64 6.65 -26.70
C VAL A 190 -20.20 7.36 -27.98
N LEU A 191 -20.01 8.68 -27.93
CA LEU A 191 -19.50 9.45 -29.07
C LEU A 191 -18.09 9.02 -29.46
N GLY A 192 -17.21 8.81 -28.48
CA GLY A 192 -15.84 8.33 -28.69
C GLY A 192 -15.79 6.98 -29.41
N PHE A 193 -16.56 5.99 -28.94
CA PHE A 193 -16.68 4.67 -29.57
C PHE A 193 -17.31 4.74 -30.97
N GLY A 194 -18.33 5.59 -31.15
CA GLY A 194 -18.96 5.82 -32.44
C GLY A 194 -17.96 6.38 -33.47
N LEU A 195 -17.14 7.35 -33.07
CA LEU A 195 -16.11 7.97 -33.92
C LEU A 195 -15.00 6.97 -34.28
N THR A 196 -14.51 6.18 -33.34
CA THR A 196 -13.49 5.15 -33.63
C THR A 196 -14.06 4.08 -34.56
N THR A 197 -15.25 3.57 -34.29
CA THR A 197 -15.89 2.53 -35.13
C THR A 197 -16.17 3.07 -36.54
N GLY A 198 -16.68 4.29 -36.66
CA GLY A 198 -16.90 4.97 -37.93
C GLY A 198 -15.59 5.23 -38.70
N GLY A 199 -14.53 5.64 -38.00
CA GLY A 199 -13.20 5.85 -38.57
C GLY A 199 -12.60 4.55 -39.12
N ILE A 200 -12.68 3.45 -38.36
CA ILE A 200 -12.23 2.13 -38.80
C ILE A 200 -13.02 1.68 -40.03
N ALA A 201 -14.35 1.80 -40.00
CA ALA A 201 -15.20 1.45 -41.15
C ALA A 201 -14.85 2.28 -42.40
N TYR A 202 -14.62 3.59 -42.22
CA TYR A 202 -14.19 4.49 -43.30
C TYR A 202 -12.84 4.10 -43.88
N LEU A 203 -11.85 3.79 -43.04
CA LEU A 203 -10.51 3.37 -43.48
C LEU A 203 -10.56 2.03 -44.24
N LEU A 204 -11.36 1.08 -43.78
CA LEU A 204 -11.58 -0.20 -44.45
C LEU A 204 -12.26 0.00 -45.81
N LEU A 205 -13.29 0.85 -45.89
CA LEU A 205 -13.94 1.19 -47.16
C LEU A 205 -12.97 1.88 -48.13
N ARG A 206 -12.17 2.83 -47.64
CA ARG A 206 -11.20 3.58 -48.44
C ARG A 206 -10.06 2.70 -48.95
N ARG A 207 -9.64 1.70 -48.16
CA ARG A 207 -8.64 0.71 -48.57
C ARG A 207 -9.19 -0.24 -49.65
N TRP A 208 -10.46 -0.64 -49.52
CA TRP A 208 -11.15 -1.48 -50.51
C TRP A 208 -11.39 -0.74 -51.85
N THR A 209 -11.75 0.54 -51.83
CA THR A 209 -11.91 1.33 -53.07
C THR A 209 -10.57 1.59 -53.78
N ARG A 210 -9.46 1.71 -53.03
CA ARG A 210 -8.11 1.79 -53.61
C ARG A 210 -7.65 0.46 -54.23
N SER A 211 -8.04 -0.69 -53.68
CA SER A 211 -7.69 -2.00 -54.27
C SER A 211 -8.46 -2.32 -55.56
N LEU A 212 -9.56 -1.61 -55.83
CA LEU A 212 -10.32 -1.76 -57.08
C LEU A 212 -9.84 -0.82 -58.20
N GLY A 213 -8.90 0.09 -57.92
CA GLY A 213 -8.37 1.08 -58.88
C GLY A 213 -7.09 0.67 -59.61
N VAL A 214 -6.50 -0.48 -59.29
CA VAL A 214 -5.25 -0.95 -59.92
C VAL A 214 -5.36 -2.43 -60.25
N SER A 215 -6.02 -2.75 -61.37
CA SER A 215 -5.77 -4.02 -62.09
C SER A 215 -6.35 -3.95 -63.51
N GLN A 216 -5.60 -3.30 -64.41
CA GLN A 216 -5.63 -3.62 -65.83
C GLN A 216 -4.19 -3.54 -66.37
N ARG A 217 -3.49 -4.67 -66.34
CA ARG A 217 -2.58 -5.17 -67.38
C ARG A 217 -1.97 -6.48 -66.89
N ALA A 218 -2.26 -7.55 -67.63
CA ALA A 218 -1.84 -8.90 -67.35
C ALA A 218 -0.47 -9.20 -67.97
N ALA A 219 0.32 -10.05 -67.31
CA ALA A 219 1.09 -11.12 -67.92
C ALA A 219 1.39 -12.22 -66.87
N PRO A 220 1.45 -13.52 -67.25
CA PRO A 220 1.38 -14.63 -66.32
C PRO A 220 2.78 -15.17 -65.95
N VAL A 221 3.02 -15.44 -64.67
CA VAL A 221 4.12 -16.30 -64.21
C VAL A 221 3.60 -17.22 -63.11
N ALA A 222 3.86 -18.52 -63.28
CA ALA A 222 3.50 -19.62 -62.40
C ALA A 222 4.34 -19.61 -61.08
N PRO A 223 3.99 -20.43 -60.08
CA PRO A 223 4.08 -20.06 -58.67
C PRO A 223 5.49 -20.22 -58.09
N GLN A 224 6.00 -19.17 -57.45
CA GLN A 224 7.09 -19.29 -56.49
C GLN A 224 6.53 -19.09 -55.08
N THR A 225 6.51 -20.19 -54.36
CA THR A 225 6.47 -20.26 -52.90
C THR A 225 7.62 -19.44 -52.31
N THR A 226 7.30 -18.26 -51.80
CA THR A 226 8.15 -17.58 -50.82
C THR A 226 7.29 -17.30 -49.59
N GLY A 227 7.36 -18.24 -48.63
CA GLY A 227 6.99 -17.94 -47.26
C GLY A 227 7.93 -16.85 -46.76
N SER A 228 7.39 -15.69 -46.41
CA SER A 228 8.18 -14.57 -45.91
C SER A 228 8.95 -14.98 -44.64
N PRO A 229 10.25 -14.61 -44.50
CA PRO A 229 11.05 -14.87 -43.29
C PRO A 229 10.47 -14.21 -42.04
N LEU A 230 9.70 -13.13 -42.23
CA LEU A 230 9.05 -12.35 -41.17
C LEU A 230 7.98 -13.11 -40.39
N GLY A 231 7.40 -14.17 -40.95
CA GLY A 231 6.40 -14.99 -40.24
C GLY A 231 7.00 -15.99 -39.26
N ARG A 232 8.29 -16.31 -39.36
CA ARG A 232 9.02 -17.15 -38.40
C ARG A 232 9.70 -16.32 -37.33
N GLU A 233 10.32 -15.21 -37.67
CA GLU A 233 10.91 -14.29 -36.68
C GLU A 233 9.84 -13.63 -35.80
N PHE A 234 8.70 -13.23 -36.36
CA PHE A 234 7.60 -12.70 -35.54
C PHE A 234 6.95 -13.79 -34.67
N ARG A 235 6.92 -15.05 -35.10
CA ARG A 235 6.44 -16.17 -34.26
C ARG A 235 7.47 -16.59 -33.21
N ALA A 236 8.77 -16.49 -33.52
CA ALA A 236 9.85 -16.72 -32.57
C ALA A 236 9.84 -15.62 -31.50
N LEU A 237 9.75 -14.34 -31.89
CA LEU A 237 9.64 -13.19 -30.98
C LEU A 237 8.34 -13.23 -30.15
N VAL A 238 7.21 -13.66 -30.74
CA VAL A 238 5.95 -13.86 -30.00
C VAL A 238 6.01 -15.11 -29.11
N GLN A 239 6.83 -16.11 -29.43
CA GLN A 239 7.10 -17.25 -28.53
C GLN A 239 8.09 -16.89 -27.42
N GLU A 240 9.04 -15.99 -27.67
CA GLU A 240 10.02 -15.46 -26.71
C GLU A 240 9.32 -14.51 -25.72
N LEU A 241 8.45 -13.62 -26.21
CA LEU A 241 7.55 -12.79 -25.39
C LEU A 241 6.45 -13.59 -24.67
N ARG A 242 6.13 -14.82 -25.13
CA ARG A 242 5.28 -15.76 -24.39
C ARG A 242 6.08 -16.59 -23.38
N GLY A 243 7.39 -16.73 -23.56
CA GLY A 243 8.32 -17.32 -22.59
C GLY A 243 8.49 -16.44 -21.36
N ASP A 244 8.57 -15.12 -21.55
CA ASP A 244 8.64 -14.12 -20.47
C ASP A 244 7.30 -13.87 -19.77
N ARG A 245 6.19 -14.32 -20.37
CA ARG A 245 4.85 -14.38 -19.72
C ARG A 245 4.65 -15.62 -18.87
N ARG A 246 5.72 -16.23 -18.33
CA ARG A 246 5.62 -17.05 -17.12
C ARG A 246 5.46 -16.16 -15.88
N GLY A 247 4.38 -15.38 -15.87
CA GLY A 247 3.81 -14.89 -14.63
C GLY A 247 2.98 -16.01 -13.99
N ASN A 248 3.25 -16.29 -12.73
CA ASN A 248 2.28 -16.81 -11.74
C ASN A 248 1.73 -18.23 -11.89
N GLU A 249 2.49 -19.21 -12.38
CA GLU A 249 2.39 -20.55 -11.77
C GLU A 249 3.44 -20.57 -10.65
N PRO A 250 3.07 -20.80 -9.37
CA PRO A 250 4.09 -21.08 -8.37
C PRO A 250 4.79 -22.34 -8.86
N PHE A 251 6.04 -22.20 -9.29
CA PHE A 251 6.94 -23.34 -9.32
C PHE A 251 6.80 -23.98 -7.94
N GLN A 252 6.14 -25.14 -7.87
CA GLN A 252 6.19 -26.04 -6.71
C GLN A 252 7.59 -26.65 -6.70
N VAL A 253 8.57 -25.77 -6.51
CA VAL A 253 9.89 -26.14 -6.09
C VAL A 253 9.75 -26.25 -4.58
N ASP A 254 9.88 -27.47 -4.07
CA ASP A 254 10.14 -27.66 -2.65
C ASP A 254 11.50 -27.00 -2.37
N TRP A 255 11.42 -25.77 -1.86
CA TRP A 255 12.58 -24.97 -1.55
C TRP A 255 13.34 -25.62 -0.41
N SER A 256 14.47 -26.24 -0.74
CA SER A 256 15.47 -26.71 0.20
C SER A 256 16.79 -25.98 -0.04
N PRO A 257 17.70 -25.96 0.95
CA PRO A 257 19.06 -25.46 0.75
C PRO A 257 19.76 -26.13 -0.45
N ASP A 258 19.50 -27.42 -0.69
CA ASP A 258 20.06 -28.17 -1.81
C ASP A 258 19.45 -27.77 -3.16
N THR A 259 18.14 -27.54 -3.23
CA THR A 259 17.48 -27.09 -4.45
C THR A 259 17.94 -25.68 -4.83
N LEU A 260 18.06 -24.80 -3.83
CA LEU A 260 18.63 -23.47 -4.03
C LEU A 260 20.09 -23.55 -4.48
N ARG A 261 20.89 -24.44 -3.87
CA ARG A 261 22.28 -24.69 -4.27
C ARG A 261 22.38 -25.11 -5.71
N ARG A 262 21.59 -26.10 -6.11
CA ARG A 262 21.56 -26.59 -7.48
C ARG A 262 21.17 -25.49 -8.46
N LEU A 263 20.10 -24.73 -8.18
CA LEU A 263 19.66 -23.63 -9.04
C LEU A 263 20.75 -22.55 -9.17
N LEU A 264 21.41 -22.18 -8.08
CA LEU A 264 22.48 -21.18 -8.12
C LEU A 264 23.71 -21.69 -8.88
N LEU A 265 24.09 -22.96 -8.72
CA LEU A 265 25.20 -23.55 -9.47
C LEU A 265 24.87 -23.77 -10.95
N GLU A 266 23.62 -24.04 -11.30
CA GLU A 266 23.16 -24.28 -12.68
C GLU A 266 22.92 -22.97 -13.44
N GLU A 267 22.24 -22.01 -12.82
CA GLU A 267 21.85 -20.73 -13.46
C GLU A 267 22.92 -19.65 -13.34
N LEU A 268 23.77 -19.71 -12.30
CA LEU A 268 24.79 -18.69 -11.99
C LEU A 268 26.15 -19.34 -11.66
N PRO A 269 26.72 -20.18 -12.55
CA PRO A 269 27.97 -20.87 -12.28
C PRO A 269 29.13 -19.87 -12.12
N GLY A 270 29.82 -19.94 -10.98
CA GLY A 270 31.00 -19.11 -10.68
C GLY A 270 30.69 -17.66 -10.29
N SER A 271 29.41 -17.28 -10.16
CA SER A 271 29.04 -15.94 -9.68
C SER A 271 29.38 -15.80 -8.18
N GLN A 272 30.20 -14.80 -7.86
CA GLN A 272 30.48 -14.43 -6.48
C GLN A 272 29.24 -13.79 -5.84
N VAL A 273 28.85 -14.24 -4.65
CA VAL A 273 27.74 -13.67 -3.88
C VAL A 273 28.28 -12.91 -2.66
N LEU A 274 27.91 -11.63 -2.56
CA LEU A 274 28.22 -10.74 -1.45
C LEU A 274 26.91 -10.32 -0.79
N VAL A 275 26.74 -10.56 0.51
CA VAL A 275 25.60 -10.04 1.29
C VAL A 275 26.07 -8.86 2.11
N VAL A 276 25.29 -7.78 2.16
CA VAL A 276 25.59 -6.62 3.01
C VAL A 276 24.41 -6.32 3.92
N SER A 277 24.61 -6.38 5.24
CA SER A 277 23.59 -6.05 6.23
C SER A 277 24.17 -5.34 7.44
N ASN A 278 23.36 -4.49 8.09
CA ASN A 278 23.84 -3.74 9.24
C ASN A 278 24.17 -4.69 10.41
N ARG A 279 23.33 -5.70 10.65
CA ARG A 279 23.59 -6.71 11.68
C ARG A 279 24.34 -7.90 11.12
N GLU A 280 25.31 -8.38 11.87
CA GLU A 280 26.04 -9.61 11.60
C GLU A 280 25.29 -10.86 12.09
N PRO A 281 25.55 -12.04 11.49
CA PRO A 281 24.93 -13.31 11.89
C PRO A 281 25.57 -13.95 13.14
N TYR A 282 26.81 -13.59 13.48
CA TYR A 282 27.58 -14.17 14.58
C TYR A 282 28.29 -13.07 15.38
N ILE A 283 27.87 -12.84 16.63
CA ILE A 283 28.41 -11.79 17.49
C ILE A 283 29.26 -12.44 18.58
N HIS A 284 30.50 -12.00 18.76
CA HIS A 284 31.39 -12.48 19.83
C HIS A 284 31.44 -11.46 20.96
N ASN A 285 31.02 -11.91 22.15
CA ASN A 285 31.02 -11.08 23.34
C ASN A 285 32.00 -11.60 24.37
N ARG A 286 32.64 -10.69 25.08
CA ARG A 286 33.49 -11.03 26.22
C ARG A 286 32.62 -11.24 27.45
N ALA A 287 32.66 -12.45 28.00
CA ALA A 287 32.00 -12.79 29.25
C ALA A 287 32.74 -12.19 30.46
N LYS A 288 32.09 -12.20 31.62
CA LYS A 288 32.66 -11.66 32.87
C LYS A 288 33.92 -12.40 33.33
N ASP A 289 34.07 -13.66 32.94
CA ASP A 289 35.24 -14.49 33.23
C ASP A 289 36.38 -14.33 32.19
N GLY A 290 36.20 -13.46 31.20
CA GLY A 290 37.17 -13.19 30.14
C GLY A 290 37.06 -14.14 28.93
N SER A 291 36.21 -15.17 28.99
CA SER A 291 35.94 -16.06 27.86
C SER A 291 35.16 -15.36 26.74
N ILE A 292 35.23 -15.90 25.53
CA ILE A 292 34.49 -15.39 24.37
C ILE A 292 33.24 -16.24 24.19
N GLU A 293 32.08 -15.61 24.36
CA GLU A 293 30.77 -16.20 24.13
C GLU A 293 30.24 -15.84 22.74
N LEU A 294 29.80 -16.85 22.00
CA LEU A 294 29.16 -16.67 20.71
C LEU A 294 27.66 -16.45 20.90
N GLN A 295 27.18 -15.30 20.48
CA GLN A 295 25.77 -14.95 20.46
C GLN A 295 25.23 -14.97 19.03
N LEU A 296 24.15 -15.74 18.84
CA LEU A 296 23.34 -15.72 17.62
C LEU A 296 22.20 -14.70 17.81
N PRO A 297 22.22 -13.55 17.11
CA PRO A 297 21.16 -12.57 17.24
C PRO A 297 19.84 -13.10 16.69
N ALA A 298 18.76 -12.90 17.44
CA ALA A 298 17.40 -13.18 16.98
C ALA A 298 16.99 -12.17 15.90
N SER A 299 17.41 -12.40 14.65
CA SER A 299 17.16 -11.54 13.50
C SER A 299 16.50 -12.33 12.38
N GLY A 300 15.28 -11.94 12.01
CA GLY A 300 14.55 -12.58 10.90
C GLY A 300 15.30 -12.49 9.57
N LEU A 301 16.14 -11.46 9.39
CA LEU A 301 17.02 -11.31 8.24
C LEU A 301 18.11 -12.39 8.20
N VAL A 302 18.77 -12.62 9.33
CA VAL A 302 19.84 -13.63 9.45
C VAL A 302 19.27 -15.01 9.17
N SER A 303 18.14 -15.35 9.81
CA SER A 303 17.48 -16.64 9.62
C SER A 303 17.02 -16.88 8.17
N ALA A 304 16.70 -15.83 7.41
CA ALA A 304 16.27 -15.94 6.03
C ALA A 304 17.44 -16.06 5.03
N LEU A 305 18.55 -15.35 5.28
CA LEU A 305 19.66 -15.27 4.32
C LEU A 305 20.80 -16.25 4.59
N GLU A 306 20.96 -16.74 5.82
CA GLU A 306 22.02 -17.70 6.17
C GLU A 306 22.00 -18.98 5.31
N PRO A 307 20.84 -19.61 5.02
CA PRO A 307 20.81 -20.78 4.15
C PRO A 307 21.33 -20.50 2.73
N VAL A 308 21.09 -19.29 2.22
CA VAL A 308 21.61 -18.85 0.91
C VAL A 308 23.14 -18.75 0.97
N MET A 309 23.67 -18.14 2.03
CA MET A 309 25.11 -17.93 2.19
C MET A 309 25.90 -19.23 2.37
N ARG A 310 25.39 -20.16 3.19
CA ARG A 310 26.00 -21.49 3.37
C ARG A 310 26.01 -22.32 2.09
N THR A 311 25.10 -22.01 1.17
CA THR A 311 24.98 -22.67 -0.11
C THR A 311 25.95 -22.10 -1.16
N CYS A 312 26.12 -20.77 -1.20
CA CYS A 312 26.97 -20.11 -2.17
C CYS A 312 28.45 -20.05 -1.80
N GLY A 313 28.80 -20.22 -0.51
CA GLY A 313 30.16 -19.97 -0.03
C GLY A 313 30.59 -18.51 -0.20
N GLY A 314 29.63 -17.59 -0.12
CA GLY A 314 29.84 -16.15 -0.35
C GLY A 314 30.52 -15.42 0.80
N THR A 315 30.59 -14.09 0.69
CA THR A 315 31.05 -13.22 1.79
C THR A 315 29.89 -12.39 2.33
N TRP A 316 29.69 -12.46 3.64
CA TRP A 316 28.74 -11.62 4.38
C TRP A 316 29.49 -10.43 4.96
N ILE A 317 29.14 -9.22 4.55
CA ILE A 317 29.71 -7.96 5.04
C ILE A 317 28.73 -7.33 6.03
N ALA A 318 29.16 -7.12 7.28
CA ALA A 318 28.29 -6.54 8.32
C ALA A 318 29.07 -5.73 9.35
N HIS A 319 28.39 -4.87 10.11
CA HIS A 319 29.02 -4.16 11.22
C HIS A 319 29.33 -5.12 12.37
N GLY A 320 30.60 -5.15 12.81
CA GLY A 320 31.04 -5.92 13.97
C GLY A 320 30.73 -5.19 15.27
N SER A 321 29.74 -5.70 16.01
CA SER A 321 29.13 -5.02 17.17
C SER A 321 29.50 -5.64 18.52
N GLY A 322 30.07 -6.84 18.50
CA GLY A 322 30.46 -7.59 19.68
C GLY A 322 31.73 -7.06 20.34
N SER A 323 31.76 -7.15 21.67
CA SER A 323 32.89 -6.69 22.49
C SER A 323 34.20 -7.47 22.28
N ALA A 324 34.13 -8.66 21.69
CA ALA A 324 35.29 -9.51 21.37
C ALA A 324 35.45 -9.74 19.85
N ASP A 325 34.67 -9.06 19.01
CA ASP A 325 34.68 -9.33 17.57
C ASP A 325 36.02 -9.01 16.91
N ARG A 326 36.72 -7.98 17.38
CA ARG A 326 38.06 -7.61 16.89
C ARG A 326 39.12 -8.65 17.20
N ASP A 327 38.93 -9.44 18.25
CA ASP A 327 39.88 -10.45 18.70
C ASP A 327 39.71 -11.79 17.96
N THR A 328 38.63 -11.94 17.18
CA THR A 328 38.24 -13.21 16.54
C THR A 328 38.42 -13.22 15.03
N VAL A 329 38.81 -12.09 14.45
CA VAL A 329 39.02 -11.93 13.00
C VAL A 329 40.48 -12.09 12.60
N ASP A 330 40.71 -12.36 11.33
CA ASP A 330 42.04 -12.33 10.71
C ASP A 330 42.53 -10.89 10.43
N ALA A 331 43.72 -10.77 9.82
CA ALA A 331 44.32 -9.48 9.47
C ALA A 331 43.51 -8.64 8.45
N ASN A 332 42.51 -9.23 7.78
CA ASN A 332 41.61 -8.56 6.85
C ASN A 332 40.21 -8.37 7.44
N ASP A 333 40.08 -8.50 8.76
CA ASP A 333 38.82 -8.48 9.52
C ASP A 333 37.79 -9.55 9.07
N ARG A 334 38.25 -10.71 8.63
CA ARG A 334 37.42 -11.83 8.19
C ARG A 334 37.39 -12.94 9.24
N ILE A 335 36.28 -13.67 9.30
CA ILE A 335 36.14 -14.89 10.08
C ILE A 335 35.30 -15.90 9.30
N ALA A 336 35.71 -17.17 9.32
CA ALA A 336 34.97 -18.24 8.67
C ALA A 336 33.82 -18.72 9.57
N VAL A 337 32.61 -18.82 9.03
CA VAL A 337 31.38 -19.13 9.77
C VAL A 337 30.51 -20.14 9.03
N PRO A 338 29.68 -20.94 9.73
CA PRO A 338 29.61 -21.12 11.19
C PRO A 338 30.90 -21.73 11.80
N PRO A 339 31.28 -21.45 13.05
CA PRO A 339 32.54 -21.93 13.65
C PRO A 339 32.73 -23.45 13.65
N ALA A 340 31.65 -24.22 13.78
CA ALA A 340 31.70 -25.68 13.82
C ALA A 340 31.88 -26.33 12.44
N ALA A 341 31.46 -25.64 11.37
CA ALA A 341 31.51 -26.12 10.00
C ALA A 341 31.57 -24.89 9.08
N PRO A 342 32.77 -24.33 8.82
CA PRO A 342 32.88 -23.08 8.08
C PRO A 342 32.41 -23.24 6.64
N ASP A 343 31.29 -22.59 6.31
CA ASP A 343 30.63 -22.69 5.01
C ASP A 343 30.75 -21.38 4.21
N TYR A 344 30.94 -20.23 4.88
CA TYR A 344 31.07 -18.92 4.24
C TYR A 344 31.93 -17.96 5.07
N THR A 345 32.28 -16.80 4.51
CA THR A 345 33.12 -15.80 5.18
C THR A 345 32.27 -14.66 5.72
N LEU A 346 32.49 -14.24 6.96
CA LEU A 346 31.97 -13.00 7.54
C LEU A 346 33.09 -11.95 7.55
N ARG A 347 32.89 -10.84 6.83
CA ARG A 347 33.75 -9.66 6.82
C ARG A 347 33.13 -8.59 7.71
N ARG A 348 33.82 -8.21 8.79
CA ARG A 348 33.33 -7.20 9.74
C ARG A 348 33.78 -5.81 9.35
N VAL A 349 32.85 -4.88 9.25
CA VAL A 349 33.13 -3.45 9.11
C VAL A 349 33.10 -2.83 10.48
N TRP A 350 34.08 -1.99 10.79
CA TRP A 350 34.19 -1.33 12.08
C TRP A 350 33.61 0.07 12.04
N LEU A 351 32.68 0.36 12.93
CA LEU A 351 32.16 1.71 13.14
C LEU A 351 32.65 2.24 14.48
N ASP A 352 32.96 3.54 14.52
CA ASP A 352 33.20 4.25 15.78
C ASP A 352 31.87 4.66 16.46
N ASP A 353 31.95 5.09 17.72
CA ASP A 353 30.75 5.41 18.51
C ASP A 353 29.96 6.58 17.90
N ASP A 354 30.64 7.57 17.30
CA ASP A 354 29.98 8.71 16.63
C ASP A 354 29.26 8.27 15.34
N GLU A 355 29.87 7.36 14.59
CA GLU A 355 29.25 6.71 13.43
C GLU A 355 28.02 5.93 13.87
N VAL A 356 28.12 5.08 14.90
CA VAL A 356 26.96 4.33 15.41
C VAL A 356 25.84 5.27 15.88
N GLU A 357 26.18 6.31 16.63
CA GLU A 357 25.20 7.29 17.12
C GLU A 357 24.50 8.01 15.97
N GLY A 358 25.24 8.59 15.02
CA GLY A 358 24.64 9.37 13.94
C GLY A 358 23.93 8.53 12.87
N TYR A 359 24.53 7.40 12.46
CA TYR A 359 23.98 6.53 11.41
C TYR A 359 22.88 5.61 11.93
N TYR A 360 23.14 4.86 13.02
CA TYR A 360 22.23 3.82 13.48
C TYR A 360 21.14 4.39 14.37
N TYR A 361 21.50 5.07 15.47
CA TYR A 361 20.51 5.64 16.39
C TYR A 361 19.82 6.86 15.79
N GLY A 362 20.58 7.79 15.22
CA GLY A 362 20.09 9.01 14.57
C GLY A 362 19.29 8.73 13.30
N LEU A 363 19.92 8.75 12.12
CA LEU A 363 19.15 8.76 10.88
C LEU A 363 18.32 7.48 10.68
N ALA A 364 18.90 6.30 10.88
CA ALA A 364 18.20 5.06 10.59
C ALA A 364 17.00 4.83 11.54
N ASN A 365 17.21 4.94 12.85
CA ASN A 365 16.18 4.59 13.84
C ASN A 365 15.30 5.77 14.30
N GLU A 366 15.79 7.00 14.38
CA GLU A 366 14.97 8.18 14.70
C GLU A 366 14.41 8.89 13.46
N GLY A 367 15.03 8.74 12.30
CA GLY A 367 14.59 9.34 11.04
C GLY A 367 13.76 8.39 10.17
N LEU A 368 14.42 7.42 9.54
CA LEU A 368 13.82 6.54 8.53
C LEU A 368 12.80 5.55 9.13
N TRP A 369 13.10 4.96 10.29
CA TRP A 369 12.20 3.98 10.91
C TRP A 369 10.80 4.54 11.21
N PRO A 370 10.62 5.65 11.96
CA PRO A 370 9.29 6.25 12.18
C PRO A 370 8.64 6.73 10.88
N LEU A 371 9.42 7.32 9.96
CA LEU A 371 8.92 7.81 8.67
C LEU A 371 8.27 6.68 7.86
N CYS A 372 8.99 5.57 7.70
CA CYS A 372 8.57 4.46 6.87
C CYS A 372 7.45 3.63 7.49
N HIS A 373 7.37 3.57 8.83
CA HIS A 373 6.26 2.93 9.53
C HIS A 373 5.01 3.81 9.66
N ILE A 374 5.07 5.07 9.18
CA ILE A 374 3.99 6.06 9.37
C ILE A 374 3.59 6.11 10.85
N ALA A 375 4.61 6.12 11.72
CA ALA A 375 4.41 6.04 13.15
C ALA A 375 3.86 7.36 13.69
N PHE A 376 3.12 7.30 14.80
CA PHE A 376 2.68 8.49 15.55
C PHE A 376 3.84 9.20 16.29
N VAL A 377 5.08 8.72 16.12
CA VAL A 377 6.31 9.35 16.59
C VAL A 377 6.88 10.18 15.44
N ARG A 378 7.12 11.47 15.67
CA ARG A 378 7.67 12.37 14.66
C ARG A 378 9.08 11.92 14.27
N PRO A 379 9.39 11.73 12.97
CA PRO A 379 10.75 11.44 12.53
C PRO A 379 11.66 12.65 12.78
N THR A 380 12.89 12.39 13.23
CA THR A 380 13.89 13.42 13.50
C THR A 380 14.97 13.40 12.42
N PHE A 381 15.20 14.55 11.80
CA PHE A 381 16.22 14.70 10.75
C PHE A 381 17.25 15.73 11.17
N ARG A 382 18.50 15.29 11.36
CA ARG A 382 19.65 16.16 11.67
C ARG A 382 20.69 16.04 10.56
N GLU A 383 21.25 17.16 10.13
CA GLU A 383 22.26 17.16 9.06
C GLU A 383 23.53 16.41 9.46
N ALA A 384 23.91 16.44 10.74
CA ALA A 384 25.04 15.68 11.27
C ALA A 384 24.83 14.16 11.10
N ASP A 385 23.63 13.66 11.48
CA ASP A 385 23.24 12.25 11.35
C ASP A 385 23.26 11.82 9.87
N TRP A 386 22.78 12.68 8.97
CA TRP A 386 22.86 12.43 7.52
C TRP A 386 24.30 12.30 7.01
N LYS A 387 25.21 13.19 7.43
CA LYS A 387 26.63 13.11 7.06
C LYS A 387 27.24 11.79 7.52
N ARG A 388 26.94 11.35 8.75
CA ARG A 388 27.38 10.05 9.27
C ARG A 388 26.76 8.90 8.49
N TYR A 389 25.47 8.97 8.16
CA TYR A 389 24.81 7.94 7.37
C TYR A 389 25.43 7.76 5.97
N ARG A 390 25.74 8.87 5.30
CA ARG A 390 26.48 8.87 4.03
C ARG A 390 27.87 8.28 4.18
N ALA A 391 28.63 8.70 5.20
CA ALA A 391 29.99 8.22 5.43
C ALA A 391 30.02 6.70 5.68
N VAL A 392 29.09 6.19 6.50
CA VAL A 392 28.96 4.75 6.75
C VAL A 392 28.58 4.00 5.47
N ASN A 393 27.62 4.48 4.68
CA ASN A 393 27.28 3.85 3.39
C ASN A 393 28.49 3.82 2.44
N GLU A 394 29.30 4.88 2.40
CA GLU A 394 30.52 4.93 1.59
C GLU A 394 31.56 3.91 2.06
N LYS A 395 31.79 3.82 3.38
CA LYS A 395 32.70 2.84 4.01
C LYS A 395 32.32 1.41 3.65
N PHE A 396 31.03 1.09 3.70
CA PHE A 396 30.53 -0.21 3.26
C PHE A 396 30.72 -0.43 1.75
N ALA A 397 30.54 0.60 0.91
CA ALA A 397 30.77 0.49 -0.53
C ALA A 397 32.24 0.18 -0.86
N GLU A 398 33.18 0.76 -0.11
CA GLU A 398 34.61 0.49 -0.24
C GLU A 398 34.95 -0.97 0.13
N VAL A 399 34.40 -1.46 1.24
CA VAL A 399 34.60 -2.86 1.66
C VAL A 399 34.01 -3.82 0.63
N VAL A 400 32.80 -3.55 0.11
CA VAL A 400 32.20 -4.38 -0.96
C VAL A 400 33.10 -4.44 -2.19
N ALA A 401 33.65 -3.30 -2.62
CA ALA A 401 34.54 -3.25 -3.76
C ALA A 401 35.88 -3.98 -3.51
N ALA A 402 36.40 -3.94 -2.28
CA ALA A 402 37.62 -4.66 -1.89
C ALA A 402 37.42 -6.18 -1.79
N GLU A 403 36.22 -6.63 -1.41
CA GLU A 403 35.86 -8.05 -1.33
C GLU A 403 35.45 -8.65 -2.68
N ALA A 404 35.11 -7.82 -3.68
CA ALA A 404 34.78 -8.28 -5.02
C ALA A 404 36.02 -8.86 -5.72
N THR A 405 35.98 -10.16 -6.03
CA THR A 405 37.03 -10.87 -6.77
C THR A 405 36.71 -11.01 -8.25
N THR A 406 35.47 -10.74 -8.66
CA THR A 406 35.02 -10.73 -10.06
C THR A 406 34.55 -9.34 -10.47
N GLU A 407 34.42 -9.10 -11.78
CA GLU A 407 33.92 -7.80 -12.29
C GLU A 407 32.40 -7.66 -12.17
N ASP A 408 31.67 -8.77 -12.07
CA ASP A 408 30.21 -8.90 -12.10
C ASP A 408 29.62 -9.65 -10.88
N PRO A 409 30.01 -9.32 -9.63
CA PRO A 409 29.51 -10.02 -8.46
C PRO A 409 28.00 -9.75 -8.27
N ILE A 410 27.34 -10.68 -7.61
CA ILE A 410 25.97 -10.51 -7.11
C ILE A 410 26.05 -9.92 -5.71
N VAL A 411 25.54 -8.70 -5.55
CA VAL A 411 25.56 -7.99 -4.26
C VAL A 411 24.16 -7.83 -3.72
N LEU A 412 23.88 -8.47 -2.59
CA LEU A 412 22.60 -8.47 -1.90
C LEU A 412 22.62 -7.43 -0.76
N VAL A 413 22.14 -6.22 -1.03
CA VAL A 413 22.08 -5.11 -0.07
C VAL A 413 20.80 -5.21 0.76
N GLN A 414 20.95 -5.18 2.09
CA GLN A 414 19.85 -5.42 3.00
C GLN A 414 19.46 -4.18 3.81
N ASP A 415 18.20 -3.78 3.63
CA ASP A 415 17.41 -2.94 4.50
C ASP A 415 17.74 -1.43 4.52
N TYR A 416 16.88 -0.66 5.22
CA TYR A 416 16.87 0.81 5.25
C TYR A 416 18.14 1.48 5.78
N HIS A 417 19.06 0.73 6.37
CA HIS A 417 20.34 1.27 6.81
C HIS A 417 21.26 1.59 5.62
N PHE A 418 21.01 1.00 4.45
CA PHE A 418 21.89 1.10 3.28
C PHE A 418 21.18 1.63 2.05
N ALA A 419 20.41 2.71 2.20
CA ALA A 419 19.65 3.25 1.08
C ALA A 419 20.53 3.86 -0.02
N LEU A 420 21.74 4.34 0.32
CA LEU A 420 22.67 4.98 -0.63
C LEU A 420 23.68 4.01 -1.23
N LEU A 421 23.93 2.92 -0.51
CA LEU A 421 24.92 1.92 -0.84
C LEU A 421 24.80 1.36 -2.27
N PRO A 422 23.61 1.06 -2.83
CA PRO A 422 23.52 0.45 -4.16
C PRO A 422 24.12 1.33 -5.26
N ARG A 423 23.83 2.65 -5.23
CA ARG A 423 24.44 3.61 -6.16
C ARG A 423 25.94 3.73 -5.96
N MET A 424 26.41 3.74 -4.71
CA MET A 424 27.84 3.82 -4.39
C MET A 424 28.61 2.58 -4.85
N ILE A 425 28.01 1.40 -4.74
CA ILE A 425 28.56 0.14 -5.28
C ILE A 425 28.56 0.19 -6.80
N ARG A 426 27.45 0.56 -7.45
CA ARG A 426 27.34 0.63 -8.91
C ARG A 426 28.42 1.49 -9.56
N ARG A 427 28.80 2.60 -8.91
CA ARG A 427 29.88 3.49 -9.39
C ARG A 427 31.26 2.81 -9.37
N ARG A 428 31.50 1.90 -8.42
CA ARG A 428 32.76 1.15 -8.27
C ARG A 428 32.77 -0.15 -9.07
N LEU A 429 31.63 -0.82 -9.13
CA LEU A 429 31.41 -2.10 -9.81
C LEU A 429 30.26 -1.97 -10.82
N PRO A 430 30.50 -1.40 -12.02
CA PRO A 430 29.44 -1.11 -12.98
C PRO A 430 28.69 -2.35 -13.49
N LYS A 431 29.36 -3.51 -13.55
CA LYS A 431 28.79 -4.78 -14.04
C LYS A 431 28.15 -5.63 -12.93
N ALA A 432 28.24 -5.23 -11.66
CA ALA A 432 27.67 -6.01 -10.56
C ALA A 432 26.15 -6.15 -10.69
N THR A 433 25.61 -7.29 -10.30
CA THR A 433 24.16 -7.44 -10.15
C THR A 433 23.79 -7.06 -8.72
N ILE A 434 23.20 -5.88 -8.55
CA ILE A 434 22.91 -5.34 -7.21
C ILE A 434 21.42 -5.57 -6.92
N VAL A 435 21.13 -6.40 -5.93
CA VAL A 435 19.78 -6.69 -5.47
C VAL A 435 19.61 -6.07 -4.09
N THR A 436 18.77 -5.06 -3.99
CA THR A 436 18.45 -4.42 -2.71
C THR A 436 17.10 -4.92 -2.23
N PHE A 437 17.00 -5.27 -0.95
CA PHE A 437 15.72 -5.64 -0.35
C PHE A 437 15.39 -4.74 0.85
N TRP A 438 14.23 -4.11 0.81
CA TRP A 438 13.74 -3.18 1.84
C TRP A 438 12.77 -3.92 2.79
N HIS A 439 13.19 -4.16 4.04
CA HIS A 439 12.47 -5.04 4.98
C HIS A 439 11.39 -4.34 5.81
N ILE A 440 11.38 -3.01 5.82
CA ILE A 440 10.34 -2.22 6.48
C ILE A 440 9.26 -1.80 5.46
N PRO A 441 8.12 -1.24 5.88
CA PRO A 441 7.18 -0.68 4.92
C PRO A 441 7.81 0.45 4.11
N TRP A 442 7.31 0.68 2.89
CA TRP A 442 7.59 1.90 2.14
C TRP A 442 6.36 2.83 2.21
N PRO A 443 6.50 4.05 2.73
CA PRO A 443 5.36 4.95 2.95
C PRO A 443 4.86 5.55 1.63
N ASN A 444 3.68 6.16 1.64
CA ASN A 444 3.19 6.92 0.47
C ASN A 444 4.08 8.13 0.16
N ALA A 445 3.94 8.69 -1.04
CA ALA A 445 4.80 9.76 -1.52
C ALA A 445 4.69 11.04 -0.66
N GLU A 446 3.52 11.37 -0.13
CA GLU A 446 3.33 12.52 0.77
C GLU A 446 4.14 12.38 2.06
N THR A 447 4.06 11.21 2.69
CA THR A 447 4.78 10.94 3.94
C THR A 447 6.27 10.89 3.67
N PHE A 448 6.70 10.20 2.60
CA PHE A 448 8.12 10.14 2.25
C PHE A 448 8.70 11.53 1.93
N GLY A 449 7.89 12.42 1.35
CA GLY A 449 8.25 13.80 1.02
C GLY A 449 8.68 14.66 2.22
N ILE A 450 8.38 14.23 3.46
CA ILE A 450 8.86 14.89 4.68
C ILE A 450 10.38 14.76 4.84
N CYS A 451 10.99 13.70 4.29
CA CYS A 451 12.44 13.49 4.35
C CYS A 451 13.18 14.57 3.53
N PRO A 452 14.14 15.30 4.14
CA PRO A 452 14.92 16.32 3.42
C PRO A 452 15.76 15.73 2.27
N TRP A 453 16.26 14.50 2.44
CA TRP A 453 17.17 13.80 1.52
C TRP A 453 16.48 12.73 0.67
N ARG A 454 15.18 12.92 0.41
CA ARG A 454 14.33 11.97 -0.33
C ARG A 454 14.89 11.64 -1.72
N GLU A 455 15.47 12.63 -2.42
CA GLU A 455 16.00 12.47 -3.78
C GLU A 455 17.28 11.63 -3.75
N GLU A 456 18.19 11.89 -2.82
CA GLU A 456 19.42 11.11 -2.66
C GLU A 456 19.13 9.67 -2.23
N ILE A 457 18.14 9.46 -1.37
CA ILE A 457 17.69 8.12 -0.96
C ILE A 457 17.12 7.35 -2.17
N ILE A 458 16.26 7.98 -2.97
CA ILE A 458 15.70 7.33 -4.17
C ILE A 458 16.82 7.04 -5.19
N ASP A 459 17.71 8.00 -5.48
CA ASP A 459 18.86 7.76 -6.36
C ASP A 459 19.75 6.60 -5.86
N GLY A 460 20.00 6.57 -4.56
CA GLY A 460 20.71 5.49 -3.88
C GLY A 460 20.12 4.13 -4.19
N LEU A 461 18.81 3.98 -3.99
CA LEU A 461 18.06 2.74 -4.22
C LEU A 461 17.97 2.37 -5.70
N LEU A 462 17.84 3.36 -6.60
CA LEU A 462 17.89 3.21 -8.06
C LEU A 462 19.30 2.89 -8.60
N GLY A 463 20.31 2.71 -7.73
CA GLY A 463 21.57 2.05 -8.09
C GLY A 463 21.44 0.53 -8.26
N SER A 464 20.33 -0.04 -7.80
CA SER A 464 20.06 -1.48 -7.84
C SER A 464 19.68 -1.95 -9.25
N SER A 465 20.04 -3.19 -9.58
CA SER A 465 19.45 -3.93 -10.70
C SER A 465 18.01 -4.35 -10.35
N ILE A 466 17.80 -4.81 -9.12
CA ILE A 466 16.50 -5.22 -8.59
C ILE A 466 16.30 -4.58 -7.21
N LEU A 467 15.17 -3.92 -7.01
CA LEU A 467 14.73 -3.40 -5.71
C LEU A 467 13.48 -4.17 -5.26
N GLY A 468 13.64 -4.94 -4.20
CA GLY A 468 12.61 -5.79 -3.62
C GLY A 468 11.91 -5.16 -2.41
N PHE A 469 10.61 -5.37 -2.31
CA PHE A 469 9.78 -5.03 -1.15
C PHE A 469 8.92 -6.21 -0.72
N HIS A 470 8.36 -6.19 0.49
CA HIS A 470 7.46 -7.27 0.92
C HIS A 470 6.13 -7.36 0.17
N THR A 471 5.54 -6.22 -0.21
CA THR A 471 4.18 -6.17 -0.76
C THR A 471 4.14 -5.36 -2.04
N ARG A 472 3.13 -5.65 -2.89
CA ARG A 472 2.88 -4.87 -4.10
C ARG A 472 2.56 -3.41 -3.78
N GLN A 473 1.91 -3.14 -2.65
CA GLN A 473 1.61 -1.77 -2.23
C GLN A 473 2.88 -0.95 -2.01
N HIS A 474 3.90 -1.54 -1.38
CA HIS A 474 5.17 -0.84 -1.15
C HIS A 474 5.90 -0.56 -2.48
N CYS A 475 5.84 -1.49 -3.44
CA CYS A 475 6.34 -1.24 -4.80
C CYS A 475 5.64 -0.05 -5.45
N ASN A 476 4.30 -0.02 -5.41
CA ASN A 476 3.50 1.06 -5.99
C ASN A 476 3.84 2.41 -5.33
N ASN A 477 3.93 2.44 -4.00
CA ASN A 477 4.30 3.65 -3.26
C ASN A 477 5.71 4.14 -3.63
N PHE A 478 6.67 3.23 -3.83
CA PHE A 478 8.03 3.59 -4.27
C PHE A 478 8.03 4.17 -5.69
N LEU A 479 7.30 3.54 -6.62
CA LEU A 479 7.13 4.05 -7.97
C LEU A 479 6.50 5.45 -7.97
N GLU A 480 5.48 5.69 -7.15
CA GLU A 480 4.83 6.99 -7.00
C GLU A 480 5.77 8.05 -6.39
N ALA A 481 6.52 7.70 -5.34
CA ALA A 481 7.53 8.59 -4.77
C ALA A 481 8.61 8.94 -5.81
N THR A 482 9.02 7.97 -6.61
CA THR A 482 10.01 8.16 -7.68
C THR A 482 9.46 9.06 -8.80
N ASP A 483 8.22 8.84 -9.23
CA ASP A 483 7.51 9.66 -10.24
C ASP A 483 7.41 11.13 -9.79
N ARG A 484 7.19 11.34 -8.50
CA ARG A 484 6.99 12.66 -7.92
C ARG A 484 8.28 13.44 -7.68
N PHE A 485 9.35 12.76 -7.26
CA PHE A 485 10.56 13.42 -6.79
C PHE A 485 11.73 13.31 -7.76
N MET A 486 11.70 12.38 -8.72
CA MET A 486 12.80 12.14 -9.65
C MET A 486 12.34 12.29 -11.09
N GLU A 487 13.15 12.98 -11.91
CA GLU A 487 12.98 12.97 -13.36
C GLU A 487 13.45 11.61 -13.92
N SER A 488 12.54 10.64 -13.95
CA SER A 488 12.81 9.26 -14.37
C SER A 488 11.73 8.76 -15.33
N ARG A 489 12.05 7.73 -16.11
CA ARG A 489 11.06 7.05 -16.95
C ARG A 489 10.57 5.80 -16.23
N ILE A 490 9.29 5.77 -15.90
CA ILE A 490 8.67 4.64 -15.22
C ILE A 490 7.90 3.80 -16.23
N ASP A 491 8.22 2.50 -16.30
CA ASP A 491 7.42 1.50 -17.00
C ASP A 491 6.57 0.74 -15.99
N ARG A 492 5.28 1.07 -15.94
CA ARG A 492 4.32 0.43 -15.03
C ARG A 492 3.86 -0.96 -15.49
N GLU A 493 4.07 -1.33 -16.75
CA GLU A 493 3.75 -2.67 -17.24
C GLU A 493 4.80 -3.68 -16.75
N HIS A 494 6.07 -3.27 -16.75
CA HIS A 494 7.19 -4.10 -16.33
C HIS A 494 7.67 -3.82 -14.90
N ASP A 495 7.00 -2.91 -14.18
CA ASP A 495 7.38 -2.40 -12.86
C ASP A 495 8.87 -2.05 -12.81
N SER A 496 9.31 -1.15 -13.69
CA SER A 496 10.71 -0.73 -13.76
C SER A 496 10.84 0.79 -13.81
N VAL A 497 11.99 1.26 -13.37
CA VAL A 497 12.38 2.68 -13.42
C VAL A 497 13.69 2.77 -14.18
N THR A 498 13.69 3.56 -15.26
CA THR A 498 14.91 3.98 -15.95
C THR A 498 15.35 5.33 -15.40
N PHE A 499 16.52 5.39 -14.79
CA PHE A 499 17.11 6.62 -14.27
C PHE A 499 18.60 6.69 -14.63
N GLY A 500 19.03 7.80 -15.23
CA GLY A 500 20.42 7.98 -15.69
C GLY A 500 20.88 6.90 -16.70
N GLY A 501 19.96 6.34 -17.49
CA GLY A 501 20.24 5.27 -18.46
C GLY A 501 20.39 3.87 -17.85
N THR A 502 20.13 3.71 -16.55
CA THR A 502 20.12 2.40 -15.87
C THR A 502 18.67 2.01 -15.55
N ASP A 503 18.33 0.75 -15.79
CA ASP A 503 17.03 0.19 -15.43
C ASP A 503 17.09 -0.52 -14.08
N THR A 504 16.12 -0.23 -13.22
CA THR A 504 15.90 -0.92 -11.95
C THR A 504 14.54 -1.59 -11.95
N LEU A 505 14.51 -2.90 -11.72
CA LEU A 505 13.26 -3.66 -11.56
C LEU A 505 12.73 -3.52 -10.14
N ILE A 506 11.44 -3.21 -9.99
CA ILE A 506 10.75 -3.09 -8.70
C ILE A 506 9.86 -4.31 -8.51
N ARG A 507 10.08 -5.11 -7.46
CA ARG A 507 9.40 -6.40 -7.29
C ARG A 507 8.92 -6.70 -5.87
N PRO A 508 7.75 -7.32 -5.70
CA PRO A 508 7.31 -7.82 -4.41
C PRO A 508 7.87 -9.22 -4.14
N TYR A 509 8.66 -9.37 -3.08
CA TYR A 509 9.10 -10.66 -2.53
C TYR A 509 8.72 -10.73 -1.04
N PRO A 510 7.57 -11.34 -0.67
CA PRO A 510 7.20 -11.51 0.72
C PRO A 510 8.20 -12.47 1.39
N ILE A 511 8.89 -11.99 2.42
CA ILE A 511 9.83 -12.83 3.17
C ILE A 511 9.05 -13.84 4.02
N SER A 512 9.65 -15.01 4.23
CA SER A 512 9.09 -16.08 5.05
C SER A 512 10.17 -16.66 5.96
N ILE A 513 9.80 -17.67 6.73
CA ILE A 513 10.70 -18.44 7.57
C ILE A 513 10.97 -19.81 6.96
N ALA A 514 12.13 -20.38 7.25
CA ALA A 514 12.37 -21.80 6.98
C ALA A 514 11.39 -22.64 7.81
N TRP A 515 10.68 -23.56 7.15
CA TRP A 515 9.70 -24.44 7.78
C TRP A 515 9.97 -25.90 7.42
N PRO A 516 10.11 -26.81 8.40
CA PRO A 516 10.04 -26.57 9.85
C PRO A 516 11.29 -25.83 10.38
N PRO A 517 11.18 -25.03 11.46
CA PRO A 517 12.34 -24.34 12.04
C PRO A 517 13.38 -25.33 12.59
N THR A 518 14.65 -25.13 12.23
CA THR A 518 15.77 -25.98 12.69
C THR A 518 15.87 -26.04 14.21
N GLY A 519 15.52 -24.94 14.90
CA GLY A 519 15.52 -24.88 16.37
C GLY A 519 14.49 -25.78 17.06
N LEU A 520 13.56 -26.41 16.31
CA LEU A 520 12.66 -27.45 16.84
C LEU A 520 13.32 -28.84 16.90
N VAL A 521 14.41 -29.06 16.17
CA VAL A 521 15.12 -30.34 16.15
C VAL A 521 15.69 -30.61 17.55
N GLY A 522 15.36 -31.76 18.12
CA GLY A 522 15.78 -32.13 19.47
C GLY A 522 15.03 -31.44 20.60
N GLN A 523 14.02 -30.60 20.32
CA GLN A 523 13.14 -30.10 21.37
C GLN A 523 12.20 -31.20 21.88
N ALA A 524 11.78 -31.06 23.13
CA ALA A 524 10.76 -31.91 23.71
C ALA A 524 9.44 -31.80 22.91
N SER A 525 8.55 -32.77 23.09
CA SER A 525 7.27 -32.76 22.37
C SER A 525 6.50 -31.46 22.66
N ILE A 526 5.64 -31.03 21.73
CA ILE A 526 4.78 -29.85 21.93
C ILE A 526 3.97 -29.97 23.23
N ALA A 527 3.55 -31.20 23.60
CA ALA A 527 2.84 -31.48 24.84
C ALA A 527 3.72 -31.23 26.08
N ASP A 528 4.96 -31.70 26.08
CA ASP A 528 5.91 -31.51 27.18
C ASP A 528 6.30 -30.04 27.34
N CYS A 529 6.59 -29.35 26.23
CA CYS A 529 6.87 -27.91 26.23
C CYS A 529 5.68 -27.12 26.78
N ARG A 530 4.45 -27.45 26.38
CA ARG A 530 3.23 -26.83 26.91
C ARG A 530 3.07 -27.08 28.41
N ALA A 531 3.28 -28.32 28.86
CA ALA A 531 3.20 -28.69 30.27
C ALA A 531 4.28 -27.97 31.10
N ALA A 532 5.50 -27.84 30.56
CA ALA A 532 6.60 -27.12 31.21
C ALA A 532 6.31 -25.63 31.35
N VAL A 533 5.81 -24.96 30.29
CA VAL A 533 5.42 -23.55 30.34
C VAL A 533 4.28 -23.32 31.33
N ARG A 534 3.24 -24.15 31.30
CA ARG A 534 2.12 -24.07 32.25
C ARG A 534 2.59 -24.26 33.69
N ARG A 535 3.43 -25.26 33.96
CA ARG A 535 4.00 -25.52 35.30
C ARG A 535 4.86 -24.36 35.78
N ARG A 536 5.72 -23.81 34.93
CA ARG A 536 6.59 -22.66 35.26
C ARG A 536 5.77 -21.42 35.62
N LEU A 537 4.63 -21.23 34.98
CA LEU A 537 3.74 -20.08 35.20
C LEU A 537 2.64 -20.36 36.25
N GLY A 538 2.60 -21.57 36.84
CA GLY A 538 1.57 -21.96 37.81
C GLY A 538 0.15 -22.04 37.23
N LEU A 539 0.00 -22.36 35.95
CA LEU A 539 -1.28 -22.35 35.24
C LEU A 539 -1.91 -23.75 35.17
N SER A 540 -3.22 -23.86 35.47
CA SER A 540 -4.00 -25.09 35.24
C SER A 540 -4.29 -25.29 33.75
N ASP A 541 -4.67 -26.50 33.34
CA ASP A 541 -5.00 -26.81 31.94
C ASP A 541 -6.27 -26.10 31.42
N GLU A 542 -7.14 -25.69 32.34
CA GLU A 542 -8.39 -24.97 32.03
C GLU A 542 -8.14 -23.52 31.60
N VAL A 543 -7.01 -22.93 32.02
CA VAL A 543 -6.63 -21.55 31.68
C VAL A 543 -6.26 -21.44 30.21
N ARG A 544 -6.84 -20.45 29.54
CA ARG A 544 -6.47 -20.03 28.18
C ARG A 544 -5.24 -19.14 28.26
N LEU A 545 -4.20 -19.53 27.53
CA LEU A 545 -2.94 -18.81 27.45
C LEU A 545 -2.86 -18.10 26.09
N ALA A 546 -2.77 -16.77 26.12
CA ALA A 546 -2.38 -15.97 24.96
C ALA A 546 -0.92 -15.52 25.12
N VAL A 547 -0.20 -15.44 23.99
CA VAL A 547 1.23 -15.09 23.99
C VAL A 547 1.48 -14.00 22.95
N GLY A 548 2.17 -12.95 23.36
CA GLY A 548 2.77 -11.95 22.47
C GLY A 548 4.29 -12.01 22.58
N ILE A 549 5.01 -12.15 21.47
CA ILE A 549 6.48 -12.18 21.45
C ILE A 549 6.97 -11.17 20.43
N GLU A 550 7.41 -10.01 20.88
CA GLU A 550 7.88 -8.95 19.97
C GLU A 550 9.06 -8.17 20.58
N ARG A 551 9.73 -7.38 19.75
CA ARG A 551 10.67 -6.36 20.25
C ARG A 551 9.88 -5.25 20.96
N PHE A 552 10.49 -4.62 21.96
CA PHE A 552 9.89 -3.48 22.66
C PHE A 552 9.95 -2.21 21.81
N ASP A 553 9.10 -2.15 20.79
CA ASP A 553 9.08 -1.11 19.76
C ASP A 553 7.65 -0.58 19.61
N TYR A 554 7.50 0.73 19.42
CA TYR A 554 6.20 1.39 19.32
C TYR A 554 5.37 0.95 18.12
N THR A 555 5.99 0.35 17.09
CA THR A 555 5.30 -0.23 15.93
C THR A 555 4.50 -1.50 16.27
N LYS A 556 4.65 -2.04 17.48
CA LYS A 556 4.14 -3.36 17.87
C LYS A 556 2.79 -3.35 18.58
N GLY A 557 2.18 -2.17 18.77
CA GLY A 557 0.86 -2.05 19.40
C GLY A 557 0.75 -2.78 20.74
N ILE A 558 1.84 -2.80 21.53
CA ILE A 558 1.87 -3.52 22.81
C ILE A 558 0.83 -2.90 23.75
N LEU A 559 0.74 -1.56 23.78
CA LEU A 559 -0.24 -0.84 24.59
C LEU A 559 -1.68 -1.16 24.16
N ASP A 560 -1.95 -1.19 22.84
CA ASP A 560 -3.28 -1.54 22.31
C ASP A 560 -3.69 -2.96 22.70
N ARG A 561 -2.75 -3.91 22.66
CA ARG A 561 -3.00 -5.28 23.14
C ARG A 561 -3.28 -5.32 24.64
N MET A 562 -2.56 -4.57 25.45
CA MET A 562 -2.81 -4.50 26.89
C MET A 562 -4.19 -3.91 27.18
N ALA A 563 -4.57 -2.83 26.49
CA ALA A 563 -5.90 -2.22 26.59
C ALA A 563 -7.00 -3.20 26.15
N ALA A 564 -6.78 -3.99 25.10
CA ALA A 564 -7.73 -5.01 24.66
C ALA A 564 -7.90 -6.15 25.67
N VAL A 565 -6.81 -6.55 26.35
CA VAL A 565 -6.87 -7.55 27.43
C VAL A 565 -7.62 -7.00 28.64
N ASP A 566 -7.35 -5.76 29.04
CA ASP A 566 -8.07 -5.09 30.13
C ASP A 566 -9.57 -4.97 29.82
N ASP A 567 -9.91 -4.56 28.61
CA ASP A 567 -11.30 -4.47 28.14
C ASP A 567 -12.01 -5.83 28.13
N LEU A 568 -11.32 -6.89 27.68
CA LEU A 568 -11.84 -8.27 27.74
C LEU A 568 -12.17 -8.67 29.17
N LEU A 569 -11.24 -8.47 30.12
CA LEU A 569 -11.41 -8.86 31.52
C LEU A 569 -12.43 -7.99 32.27
N THR A 570 -12.69 -6.79 31.77
CA THR A 570 -13.73 -5.87 32.26
C THR A 570 -15.11 -6.26 31.74
N ARG A 571 -15.28 -6.42 30.43
CA ARG A 571 -16.59 -6.71 29.79
C ARG A 571 -17.01 -8.17 29.91
N ARG A 572 -16.06 -9.08 30.16
CA ARG A 572 -16.30 -10.53 30.26
C ARG A 572 -15.62 -11.09 31.52
N PRO A 573 -16.16 -10.78 32.72
CA PRO A 573 -15.56 -11.21 33.99
C PRO A 573 -15.37 -12.72 34.13
N GLN A 574 -16.11 -13.53 33.36
CA GLN A 574 -15.93 -15.00 33.32
C GLN A 574 -14.55 -15.45 32.84
N TRP A 575 -13.73 -14.56 32.27
CA TRP A 575 -12.35 -14.83 31.88
C TRP A 575 -11.34 -14.53 32.98
N ARG A 576 -11.74 -13.85 34.06
CA ARG A 576 -10.88 -13.67 35.24
C ARG A 576 -10.54 -15.05 35.79
N GLU A 577 -9.27 -15.24 36.16
CA GLU A 577 -8.71 -16.53 36.60
C GLU A 577 -8.72 -17.66 35.55
N ARG A 578 -9.28 -17.42 34.35
CA ARG A 578 -9.40 -18.41 33.26
C ARG A 578 -8.67 -18.00 31.99
N PHE A 579 -8.09 -16.81 31.95
CA PHE A 579 -7.30 -16.28 30.85
C PHE A 579 -6.02 -15.63 31.39
N VAL A 580 -4.89 -15.93 30.75
CA VAL A 580 -3.60 -15.30 31.03
C VAL A 580 -2.97 -14.86 29.71
N PHE A 581 -2.48 -13.62 29.68
CA PHE A 581 -1.70 -13.08 28.57
C PHE A 581 -0.23 -12.94 28.98
N VAL A 582 0.66 -13.59 28.24
CA VAL A 582 2.11 -13.48 28.43
C VAL A 582 2.70 -12.64 27.32
N GLN A 583 3.22 -11.46 27.66
CA GLN A 583 3.95 -10.61 26.72
C GLN A 583 5.46 -10.76 26.99
N ALA A 584 6.17 -11.39 26.06
CA ALA A 584 7.63 -11.33 25.99
C ALA A 584 8.02 -10.13 25.11
N ALA A 585 8.72 -9.16 25.70
CA ALA A 585 9.22 -7.97 25.01
C ALA A 585 10.74 -7.97 25.06
N ALA A 586 11.40 -8.20 23.93
CA ALA A 586 12.86 -8.14 23.85
C ALA A 586 13.31 -6.67 23.85
N PRO A 587 14.24 -6.25 24.74
CA PRO A 587 14.78 -4.89 24.73
C PRO A 587 15.39 -4.55 23.36
N THR A 588 15.18 -3.33 22.90
CA THR A 588 15.71 -2.85 21.61
C THR A 588 16.00 -1.36 21.69
N ARG A 589 17.13 -0.92 21.10
CA ARG A 589 17.49 0.50 20.93
C ARG A 589 17.50 1.31 22.24
N SER A 590 18.06 0.72 23.30
CA SER A 590 18.11 1.29 24.64
C SER A 590 19.54 1.58 25.07
#